data_AF-A0A6J0ACN7-F1
#
_entry.id   AF-A0A6J0ACN7-F1
#
_cell.length_a   1.000
_cell.length_b   1.000
_cell.length_c   1.000
_cell.angle_alpha   90.00
_cell.angle_beta   90.00
_cell.angle_gamma   90.00
#
_symmetry.space_group_name_H-M   'P 1'
#
loop_
_entity.id
_entity.type
_entity.pdbx_description
1 polymer ?
#
loop_
_entity_poly.entity_id
_entity_poly.type
_entity_poly.pdbx_seq_one_letter_code
_entity_poly.pdbx_strand_id
1 'polypeptide(L)'
;PPVGGPPPWSRPSRPTSRTTPLSTAPQSASTRHTLAPSSSPGCRPRCAWTDWFDEDYPIPGPDGGDFETFAVWRLAGHVFCDRPRDIECRSEKVPDAPLEEVGQVVQCNVSFGLVCRNREQPGPLPYCHNFHARLLCCEDYSHCATTPATTAAPSLSPKTSRTSAMPTTTPTTVSRSPPGTRVSASPTWRTETSSGLPGTVPSTAGATSST
;
A
#
# COMPACT_ATOMS: atom_id res chain seq x y z
N PRO A 1 -43.56 44.69 35.63
CA PRO A 1 -44.32 45.67 34.80
C PRO A 1 -43.89 47.12 35.08
N PRO A 2 -43.79 47.99 34.06
CA PRO A 2 -43.64 47.69 32.63
C PRO A 2 -42.41 48.43 32.01
N VAL A 3 -41.66 47.89 31.03
CA VAL A 3 -41.91 47.57 29.59
C VAL A 3 -41.27 48.63 28.69
N GLY A 4 -40.59 48.14 27.63
CA GLY A 4 -40.32 48.88 26.39
C GLY A 4 -38.82 48.93 26.09
N GLY A 5 -38.18 47.92 25.50
CA GLY A 5 -38.53 47.26 24.25
C GLY A 5 -37.87 48.01 23.08
N PRO A 6 -36.86 47.45 22.39
CA PRO A 6 -36.40 48.04 21.14
C PRO A 6 -37.28 47.58 19.97
N PRO A 7 -37.70 48.49 19.07
CA PRO A 7 -37.96 48.06 17.70
C PRO A 7 -37.38 49.03 16.65
N PRO A 8 -37.43 48.71 15.35
CA PRO A 8 -37.63 47.39 14.76
C PRO A 8 -36.47 47.00 13.84
N TRP A 9 -36.29 45.69 13.71
CA TRP A 9 -35.58 45.07 12.61
C TRP A 9 -36.06 45.60 11.27
N SER A 10 -35.13 46.14 10.48
CA SER A 10 -35.39 46.42 9.08
C SER A 10 -35.38 45.12 8.29
N ARG A 11 -36.51 44.89 7.63
CA ARG A 11 -36.86 43.72 6.81
C ARG A 11 -35.78 43.32 5.80
N PRO A 12 -35.68 42.02 5.48
CA PRO A 12 -34.90 41.57 4.34
C PRO A 12 -35.55 42.06 3.04
N SER A 13 -34.76 42.73 2.21
CA SER A 13 -35.15 43.08 0.84
C SER A 13 -35.24 41.80 0.02
N ARG A 14 -36.45 41.51 -0.46
CA ARG A 14 -36.81 40.42 -1.36
C ARG A 14 -36.34 40.76 -2.78
N PRO A 15 -35.45 39.97 -3.40
CA PRO A 15 -35.30 39.98 -4.84
C PRO A 15 -36.24 38.92 -5.42
N THR A 16 -37.20 39.41 -6.20
CA THR A 16 -37.99 38.78 -7.26
C THR A 16 -37.60 37.34 -7.62
N SER A 17 -38.46 36.38 -7.30
CA SER A 17 -38.42 35.03 -7.87
C SER A 17 -38.72 35.13 -9.36
N ARG A 18 -37.70 34.96 -10.20
CA ARG A 18 -37.84 34.80 -11.65
C ARG A 18 -38.05 33.30 -11.91
N THR A 19 -39.27 32.93 -12.26
CA THR A 19 -39.63 31.58 -12.68
C THR A 19 -38.97 31.27 -14.02
N THR A 20 -37.90 30.49 -14.00
CA THR A 20 -37.32 29.88 -15.21
C THR A 20 -38.09 28.60 -15.53
N PRO A 21 -38.63 28.41 -16.74
CA PRO A 21 -39.22 27.13 -17.11
C PRO A 21 -38.13 26.05 -17.25
N LEU A 22 -38.34 24.96 -16.52
CA LEU A 22 -37.57 23.72 -16.56
C LEU A 22 -37.68 23.09 -17.95
N SER A 23 -36.64 23.20 -18.76
CA SER A 23 -36.53 22.49 -20.03
C SER A 23 -36.00 21.07 -19.77
N THR A 24 -36.92 20.12 -19.61
CA THR A 24 -36.62 18.69 -19.55
C THR A 24 -36.13 18.20 -20.92
N ALA A 25 -34.81 18.09 -21.08
CA ALA A 25 -34.21 17.38 -22.19
C ALA A 25 -34.35 15.85 -21.97
N PRO A 26 -34.64 15.04 -23.00
CA PRO A 26 -34.69 13.59 -22.86
C PRO A 26 -33.27 13.06 -22.61
N GLN A 27 -33.03 12.52 -21.41
CA GLN A 27 -31.82 11.75 -21.10
C GLN A 27 -31.82 10.50 -21.97
N SER A 28 -31.00 10.50 -23.03
CA SER A 28 -30.58 9.25 -23.67
C SER A 28 -29.82 8.44 -22.63
N ALA A 29 -30.44 7.35 -22.16
CA ALA A 29 -29.78 6.34 -21.35
C ALA A 29 -28.71 5.65 -22.20
N SER A 30 -27.52 6.26 -22.25
CA SER A 30 -26.33 5.59 -22.74
C SER A 30 -25.93 4.54 -21.70
N THR A 31 -26.38 3.31 -21.89
CA THR A 31 -25.90 2.14 -21.14
C THR A 31 -24.42 1.95 -21.47
N ARG A 32 -23.53 2.64 -20.75
CA ARG A 32 -22.13 2.23 -20.67
C ARG A 32 -22.15 0.91 -19.92
N HIS A 33 -21.98 -0.18 -20.67
CA HIS A 33 -21.55 -1.45 -20.11
C HIS A 33 -20.12 -1.26 -19.63
N THR A 34 -19.97 -0.75 -18.41
CA THR A 34 -18.70 -0.88 -17.68
C THR A 34 -18.54 -2.37 -17.42
N LEU A 35 -17.67 -3.02 -18.20
CA LEU A 35 -17.16 -4.35 -17.89
C LEU A 35 -16.40 -4.22 -16.56
N ALA A 36 -17.12 -4.36 -15.45
CA ALA A 36 -16.48 -4.52 -14.17
C ALA A 36 -15.67 -5.82 -14.25
N PRO A 37 -14.36 -5.82 -13.96
CA PRO A 37 -13.62 -7.06 -13.82
C PRO A 37 -14.26 -7.82 -12.66
N SER A 38 -15.08 -8.81 -13.00
CA SER A 38 -15.62 -9.76 -12.03
C SER A 38 -14.47 -10.67 -11.63
N SER A 39 -13.65 -10.20 -10.69
CA SER A 39 -12.72 -11.07 -9.97
C SER A 39 -13.51 -12.23 -9.38
N SER A 40 -13.05 -13.46 -9.56
CA SER A 40 -13.70 -14.62 -8.94
C SER A 40 -13.89 -14.37 -7.43
N PRO A 41 -15.02 -14.78 -6.83
CA PRO A 41 -15.23 -14.65 -5.40
C PRO A 41 -14.08 -15.33 -4.65
N GLY A 42 -13.17 -14.53 -4.07
CA GLY A 42 -12.01 -15.03 -3.33
C GLY A 42 -10.63 -14.77 -3.95
N CYS A 43 -10.52 -14.26 -5.18
CA CYS A 43 -9.22 -13.85 -5.70
C CYS A 43 -8.76 -12.55 -5.01
N ARG A 44 -7.54 -12.56 -4.46
CA ARG A 44 -6.91 -11.42 -3.78
C ARG A 44 -5.67 -10.97 -4.57
N PRO A 45 -5.32 -9.68 -4.56
CA PRO A 45 -4.13 -9.23 -5.24
C PRO A 45 -2.91 -9.81 -4.50
N ARG A 46 -1.89 -10.22 -5.25
CA ARG A 46 -0.62 -10.65 -4.68
C ARG A 46 0.16 -9.40 -4.32
N CYS A 47 0.71 -9.36 -3.12
CA CYS A 47 1.48 -8.23 -2.62
C CYS A 47 2.87 -8.70 -2.21
N ALA A 48 3.87 -7.88 -2.53
CA ALA A 48 5.25 -8.10 -2.14
C ALA A 48 5.86 -6.79 -1.68
N TRP A 49 6.72 -6.88 -0.66
CA TRP A 49 7.57 -5.76 -0.28
C TRP A 49 8.67 -5.59 -1.33
N THR A 50 9.02 -4.34 -1.64
CA THR A 50 10.24 -4.02 -2.38
C THR A 50 11.47 -4.35 -1.53
N ASP A 51 12.63 -4.29 -2.17
CA ASP A 51 13.88 -4.09 -1.44
C ASP A 51 13.84 -2.74 -0.69
N TRP A 52 14.76 -2.59 0.25
CA TRP A 52 14.91 -1.34 0.98
C TRP A 52 15.57 -0.27 0.10
N PHE A 53 15.04 0.94 0.17
CA PHE A 53 15.59 2.14 -0.45
C PHE A 53 16.28 2.98 0.64
N ASP A 54 17.54 3.33 0.37
CA ASP A 54 18.47 4.12 1.20
C ASP A 54 19.31 4.97 0.22
N GLU A 55 18.72 6.03 -0.32
CA GLU A 55 19.32 6.82 -1.40
C GLU A 55 19.78 8.20 -0.94
N ASP A 56 19.22 8.72 0.15
CA ASP A 56 19.70 9.90 0.85
C ASP A 56 20.48 9.48 2.10
N TYR A 57 21.30 10.38 2.62
CA TYR A 57 22.00 10.17 3.88
C TYR A 57 21.87 11.41 4.75
N PRO A 58 21.91 11.29 6.09
CA PRO A 58 21.72 12.41 7.01
C PRO A 58 22.61 13.61 6.68
N ILE A 59 21.97 14.67 6.20
CA ILE A 59 22.62 15.95 5.89
C ILE A 59 22.76 16.75 7.20
N PRO A 60 23.96 17.22 7.57
CA PRO A 60 24.15 18.04 8.77
C PRO A 60 23.48 19.42 8.71
N GLY A 61 23.32 20.03 9.89
CA GLY A 61 22.79 21.39 10.03
C GLY A 61 21.27 21.44 10.23
N PRO A 62 20.72 22.60 10.64
CA PRO A 62 19.32 22.73 11.02
C PRO A 62 18.35 22.49 9.85
N ASP A 63 18.79 22.82 8.63
CA ASP A 63 18.01 22.60 7.41
C ASP A 63 18.22 21.21 6.80
N GLY A 64 19.14 20.42 7.34
CA GLY A 64 19.37 19.04 6.95
C GLY A 64 18.43 18.05 7.63
N GLY A 65 18.75 16.78 7.47
CA GLY A 65 17.91 15.67 7.85
C GLY A 65 18.15 14.48 6.95
N ASP A 66 17.20 13.56 6.93
CA ASP A 66 17.25 12.33 6.14
C ASP A 66 15.92 12.16 5.40
N PHE A 67 15.97 11.95 4.08
CA PHE A 67 14.82 12.12 3.20
C PHE A 67 14.66 11.00 2.16
N GLU A 68 14.23 9.82 2.62
CA GLU A 68 13.84 8.71 1.75
C GLU A 68 12.44 8.93 1.12
N THR A 69 12.34 9.92 0.24
CA THR A 69 11.09 10.29 -0.44
C THR A 69 10.94 9.62 -1.80
N PHE A 70 9.70 9.50 -2.27
CA PHE A 70 9.43 8.91 -3.59
C PHE A 70 10.08 9.70 -4.74
N ALA A 71 10.33 11.00 -4.54
CA ALA A 71 11.02 11.83 -5.51
C ALA A 71 12.52 11.48 -5.54
N VAL A 72 13.15 11.33 -4.38
CA VAL A 72 14.56 10.91 -4.24
C VAL A 72 14.77 9.55 -4.90
N TRP A 73 13.95 8.55 -4.58
CA TRP A 73 14.09 7.21 -5.16
C TRP A 73 13.90 7.19 -6.69
N ARG A 74 12.93 7.96 -7.21
CA ARG A 74 12.74 8.07 -8.67
C ARG A 74 13.89 8.78 -9.35
N LEU A 75 14.49 9.78 -8.71
CA LEU A 75 15.70 10.46 -9.21
C LEU A 75 16.91 9.51 -9.22
N ALA A 76 17.01 8.62 -8.23
CA ALA A 76 18.01 7.56 -8.19
C ALA A 76 17.76 6.43 -9.21
N GLY A 77 16.59 6.41 -9.87
CA GLY A 77 16.25 5.46 -10.92
C GLY A 77 15.49 4.22 -10.44
N HIS A 78 14.99 4.21 -9.20
CA HIS A 78 14.17 3.11 -8.70
C HIS A 78 12.81 3.06 -9.40
N VAL A 79 12.37 1.83 -9.65
CA VAL A 79 11.05 1.54 -10.22
C VAL A 79 10.25 0.74 -9.20
N PHE A 80 9.10 1.28 -8.81
CA PHE A 80 8.15 0.65 -7.90
C PHE A 80 6.72 0.94 -8.37
N CYS A 81 5.73 0.28 -7.78
CA CYS A 81 4.34 0.40 -8.19
C CYS A 81 3.80 1.84 -8.03
N ASP A 82 2.86 2.22 -8.91
CA ASP A 82 2.24 3.56 -8.88
C ASP A 82 1.46 3.85 -7.59
N ARG A 83 0.90 2.81 -6.96
CA ARG A 83 0.08 2.90 -5.76
C ARG A 83 0.53 1.88 -4.71
N PRO A 84 1.56 2.20 -3.92
CA PRO A 84 1.92 1.42 -2.75
C PRO A 84 0.73 1.27 -1.80
N ARG A 85 0.56 0.08 -1.24
CA ARG A 85 -0.46 -0.19 -0.22
C ARG A 85 0.01 0.18 1.17
N ASP A 86 1.30 0.02 1.42
CA ASP A 86 1.90 0.26 2.72
C ASP A 86 3.35 0.69 2.56
N ILE A 87 3.91 1.26 3.64
CA ILE A 87 5.31 1.66 3.74
C ILE A 87 5.85 1.17 5.07
N GLU A 88 7.09 0.70 5.06
CA GLU A 88 7.83 0.38 6.27
C GLU A 88 9.09 1.23 6.28
N CYS A 89 9.33 1.91 7.40
CA CYS A 89 10.47 2.79 7.61
C CYS A 89 11.27 2.28 8.81
N ARG A 90 12.59 2.26 8.68
CA ARG A 90 13.47 1.68 9.70
C ARG A 90 14.75 2.47 9.83
N SER A 91 15.26 2.61 11.05
CA SER A 91 16.59 3.17 11.27
C SER A 91 17.65 2.11 11.03
N GLU A 92 18.71 2.43 10.28
CA GLU A 92 19.84 1.51 10.12
C GLU A 92 20.59 1.25 11.42
N LYS A 93 20.62 2.26 12.29
CA LYS A 93 21.35 2.19 13.57
C LYS A 93 20.68 1.25 14.58
N VAL A 94 19.36 1.14 14.53
CA VAL A 94 18.55 0.34 15.45
C VAL A 94 17.44 -0.39 14.68
N PRO A 95 17.79 -1.36 13.82
CA PRO A 95 16.85 -1.96 12.87
C PRO A 95 15.77 -2.82 13.53
N ASP A 96 16.04 -3.34 14.72
CA ASP A 96 15.08 -4.20 15.44
C ASP A 96 14.08 -3.39 16.29
N ALA A 97 14.33 -2.08 16.45
CA ALA A 97 13.43 -1.20 17.19
C ALA A 97 12.30 -0.71 16.27
N PRO A 98 11.04 -0.68 16.74
CA PRO A 98 9.97 -0.02 16.00
C PRO A 98 10.27 1.48 15.90
N LEU A 99 9.78 2.12 14.83
CA LEU A 99 10.12 3.50 14.49
C LEU A 99 9.82 4.47 15.64
N GLU A 100 8.73 4.22 16.37
CA GLU A 100 8.27 5.03 17.51
C GLU A 100 9.21 4.95 18.72
N GLU A 101 9.99 3.87 18.86
CA GLU A 101 10.95 3.67 19.94
C GLU A 101 12.37 4.15 19.60
N VAL A 102 12.63 4.56 18.36
CA VAL A 102 13.92 5.11 17.92
C VAL A 102 14.28 6.40 18.67
N GLY A 103 13.28 7.11 19.21
CA GLY A 103 13.47 8.35 19.96
C GLY A 103 13.70 9.58 19.07
N GLN A 104 13.30 9.50 17.81
CA GLN A 104 13.39 10.56 16.82
C GLN A 104 12.01 10.91 16.26
N VAL A 105 11.83 12.17 15.89
CA VAL A 105 10.60 12.63 15.21
C VAL A 105 10.77 12.32 13.72
N VAL A 106 10.15 11.22 13.28
CA VAL A 106 10.23 10.73 11.90
C VAL A 106 8.83 10.60 11.33
N GLN A 107 8.62 11.16 10.15
CA GLN A 107 7.38 10.99 9.41
C GLN A 107 7.55 9.86 8.39
N CYS A 108 6.73 8.82 8.49
CA CYS A 108 6.71 7.69 7.56
C CYS A 108 5.30 7.54 6.99
N ASN A 109 5.13 7.76 5.68
CA ASN A 109 3.81 7.69 5.06
C ASN A 109 3.86 7.31 3.58
N VAL A 110 2.92 6.46 3.15
CA VAL A 110 2.77 6.02 1.75
C VAL A 110 2.53 7.14 0.74
N SER A 111 2.19 8.35 1.19
CA SER A 111 1.94 9.49 0.30
C SER A 111 3.23 10.20 -0.14
N PHE A 112 4.31 10.10 0.64
CA PHE A 112 5.54 10.85 0.39
C PHE A 112 6.85 10.07 0.64
N GLY A 113 6.82 9.01 1.43
CA GLY A 113 8.02 8.27 1.87
C GLY A 113 8.35 8.54 3.34
N LEU A 114 9.64 8.71 3.62
CA LEU A 114 10.20 9.04 4.93
C LEU A 114 10.73 10.47 4.93
N VAL A 115 10.48 11.18 6.03
CA VAL A 115 11.08 12.49 6.30
C VAL A 115 11.51 12.57 7.75
N CYS A 116 12.81 12.72 7.98
CA CYS A 116 13.38 13.16 9.25
C CYS A 116 14.04 14.52 9.04
N ARG A 117 13.73 15.49 9.91
CA ARG A 117 14.32 16.84 9.85
C ARG A 117 15.12 17.10 11.10
N ASN A 118 16.36 17.57 10.95
CA ASN A 118 17.22 17.85 12.10
C ASN A 118 16.55 18.83 13.07
N ARG A 119 16.01 19.95 12.58
CA ARG A 119 15.33 20.96 13.43
C ARG A 119 14.16 20.44 14.27
N GLU A 120 13.60 19.29 13.94
CA GLU A 120 12.46 18.69 14.64
C GLU A 120 12.91 17.65 15.68
N GLN A 121 14.21 17.32 15.74
CA GLN A 121 14.73 16.31 16.65
C GLN A 121 14.91 16.83 18.07
N PRO A 122 14.61 16.00 19.09
CA PRO A 122 14.81 16.38 20.48
C PRO A 122 16.29 16.33 20.87
N GLY A 123 16.62 17.01 21.98
CA GLY A 123 17.93 16.92 22.61
C GLY A 123 18.92 18.01 22.19
N PRO A 124 20.14 17.99 22.77
CA PRO A 124 21.13 19.04 22.59
C PRO A 124 21.82 19.03 21.22
N LEU A 125 21.76 17.91 20.51
CA LEU A 125 22.33 17.73 19.17
C LEU A 125 21.24 17.18 18.24
N PRO A 126 20.37 18.05 17.72
CA PRO A 126 19.27 17.66 16.85
C PRO A 126 19.81 17.14 15.51
N TYR A 127 19.83 15.81 15.33
CA TYR A 127 20.42 15.13 14.18
C TYR A 127 19.69 13.83 13.86
N CYS A 128 19.27 13.63 12.61
CA CYS A 128 18.61 12.42 12.14
C CYS A 128 19.55 11.21 12.08
N HIS A 129 19.06 10.02 12.44
CA HIS A 129 19.72 8.77 12.06
C HIS A 129 19.63 8.58 10.54
N ASN A 130 20.43 7.63 10.00
CA ASN A 130 20.20 7.11 8.66
C ASN A 130 18.97 6.19 8.70
N PHE A 131 17.98 6.45 7.86
CA PHE A 131 16.81 5.62 7.72
C PHE A 131 16.69 5.13 6.29
N HIS A 132 16.03 3.99 6.17
CA HIS A 132 15.70 3.41 4.89
C HIS A 132 14.24 2.95 4.92
N ALA A 133 13.59 2.89 3.76
CA ALA A 133 12.20 2.48 3.68
C ALA A 133 11.93 1.52 2.52
N ARG A 134 10.86 0.73 2.65
CA ARG A 134 10.38 -0.17 1.60
C ARG A 134 8.88 -0.05 1.43
N LEU A 135 8.39 -0.43 0.26
CA LEU A 135 6.99 -0.27 -0.13
C LEU A 135 6.32 -1.63 -0.33
N LEU A 136 5.07 -1.74 0.11
CA LEU A 136 4.24 -2.91 -0.18
C LEU A 136 3.49 -2.66 -1.50
N CYS A 137 3.90 -3.35 -2.55
CA CYS A 137 3.28 -3.25 -3.87
C CYS A 137 2.38 -4.44 -4.14
N CYS A 138 1.21 -4.20 -4.73
CA CYS A 138 0.26 -5.25 -5.08
C CYS A 138 -0.09 -5.24 -6.57
N GLU A 139 -0.22 -6.43 -7.15
CA GLU A 139 -0.66 -6.64 -8.53
C GLU A 139 -2.13 -6.22 -8.73
N ASP A 140 -2.50 -5.92 -9.98
CA ASP A 140 -3.82 -5.44 -10.42
C ASP A 140 -4.85 -6.56 -10.64
N TYR A 141 -4.71 -7.69 -9.92
CA TYR A 141 -5.54 -8.90 -10.10
C TYR A 141 -5.45 -9.53 -11.51
N SER A 142 -4.46 -9.16 -12.33
CA SER A 142 -4.25 -9.74 -13.67
C SER A 142 -4.04 -11.27 -13.64
N HIS A 143 -3.54 -11.81 -12.53
CA HIS A 143 -3.43 -13.26 -12.33
C HIS A 143 -4.77 -13.95 -12.00
N CYS A 144 -5.82 -13.18 -11.69
CA CYS A 144 -7.14 -13.71 -11.42
C CYS A 144 -7.86 -14.00 -12.73
N ALA A 145 -8.32 -15.25 -12.90
CA ALA A 145 -9.19 -15.59 -14.03
C ALA A 145 -10.47 -14.74 -13.98
N THR A 146 -10.73 -14.01 -15.06
CA THR A 146 -12.00 -13.28 -15.24
C THR A 146 -12.99 -14.26 -15.87
N THR A 147 -13.92 -14.81 -15.10
CA THR A 147 -15.04 -15.54 -15.71
C THR A 147 -16.01 -14.52 -16.28
N PRO A 148 -16.27 -14.47 -17.59
CA PRO A 148 -17.32 -13.61 -18.12
C PRO A 148 -18.64 -14.02 -17.48
N ALA A 149 -19.31 -13.08 -16.82
CA ALA A 149 -20.63 -13.32 -16.27
C ALA A 149 -21.59 -13.61 -17.42
N THR A 150 -22.08 -14.85 -17.54
CA THR A 150 -23.16 -15.19 -18.46
C THR A 150 -24.42 -14.49 -17.94
N THR A 151 -24.78 -13.35 -18.51
CA THR A 151 -26.07 -12.71 -18.24
C THR A 151 -27.16 -13.63 -18.80
N ALA A 152 -27.75 -14.46 -17.96
CA ALA A 152 -28.99 -15.16 -18.29
C ALA A 152 -30.08 -14.08 -18.45
N ALA A 153 -30.47 -13.82 -19.70
CA ALA A 153 -31.62 -12.97 -19.98
C ALA A 153 -32.87 -13.57 -19.29
N PRO A 154 -33.72 -12.75 -18.65
CA PRO A 154 -34.99 -13.24 -18.13
C PRO A 154 -35.89 -13.62 -19.32
N SER A 155 -35.98 -14.92 -19.60
CA SER A 155 -36.93 -15.45 -20.59
C SER A 155 -38.34 -15.39 -19.98
N LEU A 156 -39.14 -14.40 -20.41
CA LEU A 156 -40.58 -14.40 -20.22
C LEU A 156 -41.17 -15.42 -21.21
N SER A 157 -41.48 -16.63 -20.77
CA SER A 157 -42.43 -17.48 -21.49
C SER A 157 -43.23 -18.41 -20.58
N PRO A 158 -44.51 -18.66 -20.92
CA PRO A 158 -45.46 -19.27 -20.00
C PRO A 158 -45.23 -20.76 -19.81
N LYS A 159 -45.43 -21.16 -18.56
CA LYS A 159 -45.45 -22.53 -18.06
C LYS A 159 -46.46 -23.37 -18.86
N THR A 160 -45.97 -24.25 -19.72
CA THR A 160 -46.78 -25.35 -20.29
C THR A 160 -46.12 -26.66 -19.91
N SER A 161 -46.67 -27.31 -18.89
CA SER A 161 -46.33 -28.67 -18.50
C SER A 161 -46.74 -29.64 -19.61
N ARG A 162 -45.77 -30.39 -20.15
CA ARG A 162 -46.07 -31.67 -20.80
C ARG A 162 -44.87 -32.61 -20.75
N THR A 163 -45.06 -33.66 -19.97
CA THR A 163 -44.35 -34.94 -19.92
C THR A 163 -44.05 -35.48 -21.31
N SER A 164 -42.81 -35.89 -21.60
CA SER A 164 -42.47 -37.19 -22.18
C SER A 164 -40.97 -37.34 -22.50
N ALA A 165 -40.47 -38.55 -22.23
CA ALA A 165 -39.32 -39.21 -22.83
C ALA A 165 -37.89 -38.75 -22.47
N MET A 166 -37.39 -39.39 -21.43
CA MET A 166 -35.99 -39.85 -21.29
C MET A 166 -35.46 -40.51 -22.58
N PRO A 167 -34.21 -40.21 -22.96
CA PRO A 167 -33.31 -41.22 -23.46
C PRO A 167 -32.18 -41.44 -22.47
N THR A 168 -32.10 -42.67 -21.99
CA THR A 168 -30.96 -43.29 -21.33
C THR A 168 -29.70 -43.08 -22.17
N THR A 169 -28.67 -42.44 -21.62
CA THR A 169 -27.29 -42.62 -22.08
C THR A 169 -26.41 -42.94 -20.88
N THR A 170 -25.94 -44.17 -20.90
CA THR A 170 -25.06 -44.88 -19.98
C THR A 170 -23.79 -44.07 -19.63
N PRO A 171 -23.31 -44.07 -18.37
CA PRO A 171 -22.01 -43.49 -18.04
C PRO A 171 -20.91 -44.44 -18.51
N THR A 172 -20.02 -43.99 -19.39
CA THR A 172 -18.77 -44.69 -19.68
C THR A 172 -17.76 -44.34 -18.61
N THR A 173 -17.57 -45.27 -17.68
CA THR A 173 -16.51 -45.31 -16.68
C THR A 173 -15.17 -45.41 -17.39
N VAL A 174 -14.30 -44.41 -17.25
CA VAL A 174 -12.87 -44.58 -17.52
C VAL A 174 -12.13 -44.34 -16.21
N SER A 175 -11.96 -45.44 -15.47
CA SER A 175 -11.09 -45.54 -14.32
C SER A 175 -9.64 -45.45 -14.80
N ARG A 176 -8.88 -44.47 -14.31
CA ARG A 176 -7.42 -44.49 -14.36
C ARG A 176 -6.88 -44.07 -13.00
N SER A 177 -6.58 -45.09 -12.20
CA SER A 177 -5.86 -44.97 -10.92
C SER A 177 -4.39 -44.57 -11.17
N PRO A 178 -3.71 -43.98 -10.16
CA PRO A 178 -2.46 -43.25 -10.32
C PRO A 178 -1.23 -44.16 -10.20
N PRO A 179 -0.07 -43.67 -10.66
CA PRO A 179 1.12 -43.84 -9.83
C PRO A 179 2.03 -42.60 -9.86
N GLY A 180 2.73 -42.34 -8.76
CA GLY A 180 3.95 -41.54 -8.82
C GLY A 180 4.20 -40.60 -7.67
N THR A 181 4.39 -41.16 -6.48
CA THR A 181 5.15 -40.55 -5.39
C THR A 181 6.50 -40.06 -5.94
N ARG A 182 6.78 -38.76 -5.85
CA ARG A 182 8.17 -38.27 -5.86
C ARG A 182 8.35 -37.25 -4.75
N VAL A 183 9.04 -37.73 -3.73
CA VAL A 183 9.68 -36.96 -2.66
C VAL A 183 10.52 -35.86 -3.30
N SER A 184 10.22 -34.60 -2.98
CA SER A 184 11.15 -33.49 -3.24
C SER A 184 11.59 -32.99 -1.87
N ALA A 185 12.84 -33.32 -1.54
CA ALA A 185 13.51 -32.86 -0.34
C ALA A 185 13.77 -31.35 -0.44
N SER A 186 13.48 -30.64 0.65
CA SER A 186 13.86 -29.24 0.88
C SER A 186 15.34 -28.99 0.62
N PRO A 187 15.73 -27.80 0.12
CA PRO A 187 17.06 -27.26 0.41
C PRO A 187 17.00 -26.57 1.78
N THR A 188 17.57 -27.20 2.79
CA THR A 188 17.86 -26.55 4.07
C THR A 188 19.09 -25.67 3.87
N TRP A 189 18.89 -24.36 3.73
CA TRP A 189 19.97 -23.38 3.87
C TRP A 189 20.11 -23.02 5.35
N ARG A 190 21.27 -23.32 5.94
CA ARG A 190 21.78 -22.92 7.25
C ARG A 190 23.20 -23.49 7.36
N THR A 191 24.25 -22.86 7.88
CA THR A 191 24.53 -21.51 8.37
C THR A 191 26.06 -21.51 8.43
N GLU A 192 26.78 -20.64 7.74
CA GLU A 192 28.19 -20.39 8.09
C GLU A 192 28.21 -19.24 9.10
N THR A 193 28.28 -19.62 10.37
CA THR A 193 28.54 -18.72 11.48
C THR A 193 30.04 -18.77 11.79
N SER A 194 30.69 -17.64 11.57
CA SER A 194 31.69 -16.97 12.43
C SER A 194 32.69 -17.82 13.24
N SER A 195 33.98 -17.59 12.99
CA SER A 195 35.04 -17.26 13.98
C SER A 195 36.31 -16.94 13.18
N GLY A 196 37.03 -15.83 13.33
CA GLY A 196 37.35 -15.09 14.53
C GLY A 196 38.84 -15.25 14.81
N LEU A 197 39.67 -14.32 14.33
CA LEU A 197 41.05 -14.13 14.78
C LEU A 197 41.59 -12.76 14.31
N PRO A 198 41.85 -11.81 15.22
CA PRO A 198 42.95 -10.88 15.09
C PRO A 198 44.10 -11.37 15.96
N GLY A 199 45.28 -11.56 15.36
CA GLY A 199 46.51 -11.90 16.06
C GLY A 199 46.97 -10.77 16.99
N THR A 200 47.24 -11.12 18.25
CA THR A 200 48.58 -11.10 18.91
C THR A 200 49.68 -10.40 18.08
N VAL A 201 50.56 -9.49 18.51
CA VAL A 201 51.06 -8.93 19.80
C VAL A 201 52.04 -7.75 19.46
N PRO A 202 53.08 -7.34 20.23
CA PRO A 202 53.10 -6.10 21.00
C PRO A 202 54.30 -5.16 20.67
N SER A 203 54.26 -3.89 21.11
CA SER A 203 55.45 -3.03 21.38
C SER A 203 55.02 -1.57 21.44
N THR A 204 55.69 -0.62 22.10
CA THR A 204 56.72 -0.55 23.15
C THR A 204 56.84 0.95 23.42
N ALA A 205 57.03 1.32 24.69
CA ALA A 205 57.66 2.53 25.23
C ALA A 205 57.39 3.93 24.64
N GLY A 206 57.04 4.83 25.56
CA GLY A 206 57.80 6.07 25.74
C GLY A 206 57.15 7.35 25.23
N ALA A 207 56.72 8.21 26.15
CA ALA A 207 57.33 9.54 26.33
C ALA A 207 56.62 10.32 27.47
N THR A 208 57.43 10.69 28.44
CA THR A 208 57.27 11.79 29.41
C THR A 208 56.90 13.13 28.79
N SER A 209 56.08 13.92 29.48
CA SER A 209 56.28 15.37 29.82
C SER A 209 54.96 15.91 30.43
N SER A 210 54.87 16.26 31.72
CA SER A 210 55.31 17.52 32.36
C SER A 210 54.78 18.79 31.70
N THR A 211 53.68 19.35 32.23
CA THR A 211 53.60 20.66 32.93
C THR A 211 52.21 20.77 33.55
#